data_AF-A0A800J702-F1
#
_entry.id   AF-A0A800J702-F1
#
_cell.length_a   1.000
_cell.length_b   1.000
_cell.length_c   1.000
_cell.angle_alpha   90.00
_cell.angle_beta   90.00
_cell.angle_gamma   90.00
#
_symmetry.space_group_name_H-M   'P 1'
#
loop_
_entity.id
_entity.type
_entity.pdbx_description
1 polymer ?
#
loop_
_entity_poly.entity_id
_entity_poly.type
_entity_poly.pdbx_seq_one_letter_code
_entity_poly.pdbx_strand_id
1 'polypeptide(L)'
;SDDLGDDAVLASTYGLENLKRITPALMDWAVEEGEDYSDLSELYGQVVGQWNRYLNHVARNVGGVYADTKFAGDEGIVYSPVPAERQRAAVAWLVENGLSRPDWLLEPEILDRIEPAGTADRILRLQSGIVSRLLDMQRLARLEEQAWRQGDTYSPMELFTDLRQGVWSELGSGASIDPSRRALQRAHIDALAELLTAEPSNVARDPQRNMYRTLPAAASDVRALARGELQVVGETIQQTIPRYANDRLTALHLVDVLSRIVDALDTDD
;
A
#
# COMPACT_ATOMS: atom_id res chain seq x y z
N SER A 1 -22.96 -16.13 -11.36
CA SER A 1 -23.33 -14.75 -11.75
C SER A 1 -22.19 -13.88 -11.28
N ASP A 2 -20.98 -14.10 -11.78
CA ASP A 2 -19.79 -13.70 -11.03
C ASP A 2 -18.65 -13.41 -11.99
N ASP A 3 -18.51 -12.14 -12.36
CA ASP A 3 -17.30 -11.67 -13.04
C ASP A 3 -17.05 -10.20 -12.69
N LEU A 4 -18.12 -9.41 -12.56
CA LEU A 4 -17.99 -8.01 -12.10
C LEU A 4 -17.82 -7.85 -10.58
N GLY A 5 -18.25 -8.84 -9.79
CA GLY A 5 -18.07 -8.85 -8.33
C GLY A 5 -16.81 -9.57 -7.85
N ASP A 6 -16.21 -10.40 -8.71
CA ASP A 6 -15.16 -11.36 -8.33
C ASP A 6 -13.74 -10.84 -8.64
N ASP A 7 -13.63 -9.79 -9.45
CA ASP A 7 -12.39 -9.07 -9.70
C ASP A 7 -12.44 -7.67 -9.09
N ALA A 8 -12.03 -7.59 -7.82
CA ALA A 8 -11.91 -6.33 -7.10
C ALA A 8 -10.93 -5.34 -7.78
N VAL A 9 -9.95 -5.81 -8.56
CA VAL A 9 -9.03 -4.96 -9.32
C VAL A 9 -9.78 -4.31 -10.48
N LEU A 10 -10.53 -5.10 -11.25
CA LEU A 10 -11.32 -4.60 -12.38
C LEU A 10 -12.39 -3.59 -11.93
N ALA A 11 -13.19 -3.95 -10.91
CA ALA A 11 -14.22 -3.07 -10.39
C ALA A 11 -13.64 -1.76 -9.83
N SER A 12 -12.50 -1.84 -9.12
CA SER A 12 -11.80 -0.66 -8.60
C SER A 12 -11.19 0.19 -9.70
N THR A 13 -10.77 -0.42 -10.82
CA THR A 13 -10.26 0.29 -12.00
C THR A 13 -11.34 1.17 -12.61
N TYR A 14 -12.50 0.61 -12.94
CA TYR A 14 -13.62 1.40 -13.48
C TYR A 14 -14.12 2.45 -12.49
N GLY A 15 -14.19 2.09 -11.20
CA GLY A 15 -14.54 3.01 -10.14
C GLY A 15 -13.58 4.21 -10.07
N LEU A 16 -12.27 3.96 -10.16
CA LEU A 16 -11.24 4.98 -10.13
C LEU A 16 -11.24 5.85 -11.40
N GLU A 17 -11.40 5.26 -12.58
CA GLU A 17 -11.56 6.00 -13.83
C GLU A 17 -12.74 6.96 -13.75
N ASN A 18 -13.85 6.52 -13.15
CA ASN A 18 -14.98 7.39 -12.90
C ASN A 18 -14.63 8.52 -11.91
N LEU A 19 -13.92 8.24 -10.81
CA LEU A 19 -13.46 9.30 -9.90
C LEU A 19 -12.61 10.35 -10.62
N LYS A 20 -11.61 9.91 -11.40
CA LYS A 20 -10.74 10.78 -12.19
C LYS A 20 -11.54 11.69 -13.14
N ARG A 21 -12.63 11.17 -13.73
CA ARG A 21 -13.51 11.92 -14.63
C ARG A 21 -14.40 12.93 -13.91
N ILE A 22 -14.92 12.60 -12.72
CA ILE A 22 -15.87 13.48 -12.02
C ILE A 22 -15.20 14.56 -11.17
N THR A 23 -13.98 14.35 -10.68
CA THR A 23 -13.28 15.33 -9.83
C THR A 23 -13.23 16.73 -10.43
N PRO A 24 -12.78 16.95 -11.69
CA PRO A 24 -12.77 18.31 -12.25
C PRO A 24 -14.18 18.88 -12.45
N ALA A 25 -15.19 18.03 -12.66
CA ALA A 25 -16.59 18.45 -12.81
C ALA A 25 -17.26 18.85 -11.48
N LEU A 26 -16.61 18.63 -10.33
CA LEU A 26 -17.16 19.05 -9.03
C LEU A 26 -17.35 20.56 -8.96
N MET A 27 -16.48 21.33 -9.63
CA MET A 27 -16.63 22.79 -9.72
C MET A 27 -17.95 23.21 -10.38
N ASP A 28 -18.44 22.44 -11.35
CA ASP A 28 -19.70 22.73 -12.06
C ASP A 28 -20.94 22.27 -11.27
N TRP A 29 -20.80 21.28 -10.39
CA TRP A 29 -21.93 20.64 -9.70
C TRP A 29 -22.13 21.13 -8.28
N ALA A 30 -21.08 21.63 -7.64
CA ALA A 30 -21.03 21.89 -6.21
C ALA A 30 -20.87 23.37 -5.85
N VAL A 31 -20.88 24.25 -6.84
CA VAL A 31 -20.65 25.69 -6.66
C VAL A 31 -21.86 26.45 -7.20
N GLU A 32 -22.57 27.12 -6.31
CA GLU A 32 -23.70 27.99 -6.65
C GLU A 32 -23.39 29.46 -6.32
N GLU A 33 -23.94 30.37 -7.12
CA GLU A 33 -23.70 31.81 -6.94
C GLU A 33 -24.31 32.31 -5.62
N GLY A 34 -23.46 32.87 -4.75
CA GLY A 34 -23.86 33.41 -3.45
C GLY A 34 -23.73 32.43 -2.28
N GLU A 35 -23.33 31.18 -2.54
CA GLU A 35 -23.06 30.17 -1.52
C GLU A 35 -21.56 30.06 -1.20
N ASP A 36 -21.23 29.43 -0.07
CA ASP A 36 -19.84 29.09 0.27
C ASP A 36 -19.42 27.75 -0.37
N TYR A 37 -18.14 27.38 -0.23
CA TYR A 37 -17.60 26.17 -0.86
C TYR A 37 -17.77 24.89 0.00
N SER A 38 -18.73 24.87 0.93
CA SER A 38 -18.95 23.70 1.80
C SER A 38 -19.34 22.44 1.02
N ASP A 39 -20.23 22.56 0.03
CA ASP A 39 -20.65 21.44 -0.83
C ASP A 39 -19.49 20.91 -1.68
N LEU A 40 -18.67 21.80 -2.26
CA LEU A 40 -17.46 21.43 -2.98
C LEU A 40 -16.49 20.65 -2.07
N SER A 41 -16.29 21.12 -0.84
CA SER A 41 -15.44 20.46 0.16
C SER A 41 -15.98 19.08 0.55
N GLU A 42 -17.29 18.96 0.74
CA GLU A 42 -17.95 17.69 1.06
C GLU A 42 -17.77 16.68 -0.09
N LEU A 43 -18.14 17.06 -1.32
CA LEU A 43 -18.05 16.17 -2.47
C LEU A 43 -16.60 15.76 -2.78
N TYR A 44 -15.65 16.69 -2.67
CA TYR A 44 -14.23 16.35 -2.78
C TYR A 44 -13.80 15.34 -1.69
N GLY A 45 -14.26 15.53 -0.45
CA GLY A 45 -14.05 14.57 0.64
C GLY A 45 -14.63 13.18 0.34
N GLN A 46 -15.82 13.12 -0.27
CA GLN A 46 -16.44 11.85 -0.69
C GLN A 46 -15.63 11.15 -1.79
N VAL A 47 -15.08 11.89 -2.76
CA VAL A 47 -14.19 11.37 -3.80
C VAL A 47 -12.93 10.74 -3.17
N VAL A 48 -12.26 11.46 -2.27
CA VAL A 48 -11.07 10.95 -1.57
C VAL A 48 -11.40 9.70 -0.74
N GLY A 49 -12.55 9.71 -0.05
CA GLY A 49 -13.03 8.55 0.71
C GLY A 49 -13.34 7.34 -0.17
N GLN A 50 -13.89 7.55 -1.36
CA GLN A 50 -14.16 6.49 -2.34
C GLN A 50 -12.87 5.92 -2.94
N TRP A 51 -11.88 6.76 -3.23
CA TRP A 51 -10.56 6.30 -3.65
C TRP A 51 -9.92 5.39 -2.58
N ASN A 52 -9.93 5.82 -1.32
CA ASN A 52 -9.46 4.99 -0.21
C ASN A 52 -10.20 3.65 -0.11
N ARG A 53 -11.52 3.62 -0.33
CA ARG A 53 -12.29 2.35 -0.37
C ARG A 53 -11.76 1.41 -1.46
N TYR A 54 -11.53 1.90 -2.68
CA TYR A 54 -10.97 1.10 -3.77
C TYR A 54 -9.57 0.56 -3.44
N LEU A 55 -8.68 1.40 -2.90
CA LEU A 55 -7.35 0.94 -2.45
C LEU A 55 -7.46 -0.19 -1.43
N ASN A 56 -8.36 -0.07 -0.45
CA ASN A 56 -8.56 -1.11 0.56
C ASN A 56 -9.20 -2.39 -0.01
N HIS A 57 -10.09 -2.28 -1.00
CA HIS A 57 -10.68 -3.43 -1.67
C HIS A 57 -9.62 -4.23 -2.42
N VAL A 58 -8.76 -3.55 -3.21
CA VAL A 58 -7.67 -4.21 -3.92
C VAL A 58 -6.66 -4.82 -2.96
N ALA A 59 -6.29 -4.09 -1.89
CA ALA A 59 -5.34 -4.58 -0.88
C ALA A 59 -5.80 -5.82 -0.12
N ARG A 60 -7.10 -6.18 -0.12
CA ARG A 60 -7.61 -7.43 0.50
C ARG A 60 -7.27 -8.68 -0.30
N ASN A 61 -6.95 -8.56 -1.59
CA ASN A 61 -6.54 -9.70 -2.40
C ASN A 61 -5.16 -10.23 -1.98
N VAL A 62 -4.29 -9.36 -1.46
CA VAL A 62 -2.94 -9.72 -1.03
C VAL A 62 -2.99 -10.49 0.29
N GLY A 63 -2.57 -11.74 0.23
CA GLY A 63 -2.75 -12.74 1.26
C GLY A 63 -4.22 -13.13 1.47
N GLY A 64 -5.13 -12.84 0.55
CA GLY A 64 -6.55 -13.18 0.71
C GLY A 64 -6.79 -14.70 0.71
N VAL A 65 -7.93 -15.11 1.29
CA VAL A 65 -8.42 -16.50 1.26
C VAL A 65 -9.91 -16.47 0.91
N TYR A 66 -10.30 -17.19 -0.13
CA TYR A 66 -11.69 -17.50 -0.43
C TYR A 66 -12.20 -18.56 0.53
N ALA A 67 -13.43 -18.39 1.01
CA ALA A 67 -14.10 -19.32 1.91
C ALA A 67 -15.42 -19.76 1.29
N ASP A 68 -15.46 -20.99 0.78
CA ASP A 68 -16.68 -21.60 0.28
C ASP A 68 -17.47 -22.23 1.42
N THR A 69 -18.78 -21.98 1.48
CA THR A 69 -19.65 -22.65 2.45
C THR A 69 -19.96 -24.05 1.96
N LYS A 70 -19.32 -25.07 2.54
CA LYS A 70 -19.54 -26.49 2.23
C LYS A 70 -19.81 -27.31 3.49
N PHE A 71 -20.68 -28.30 3.38
CA PHE A 71 -21.05 -29.22 4.45
C PHE A 71 -20.38 -30.59 4.26
N ALA A 72 -20.37 -31.41 5.32
CA ALA A 72 -19.82 -32.76 5.24
C ALA A 72 -20.57 -33.60 4.20
N GLY A 73 -19.88 -33.99 3.13
CA GLY A 73 -20.45 -34.71 1.98
C GLY A 73 -20.46 -33.91 0.68
N ASP A 74 -20.24 -32.59 0.74
CA ASP A 74 -20.08 -31.76 -0.45
C ASP A 74 -18.67 -31.90 -1.04
N GLU A 75 -18.55 -31.88 -2.37
CA GLU A 75 -17.26 -31.96 -3.05
C GLU A 75 -16.48 -30.63 -3.05
N GLY A 76 -15.15 -30.73 -3.03
CA GLY A 76 -14.21 -29.63 -3.22
C GLY A 76 -13.68 -29.01 -1.92
N ILE A 77 -12.95 -27.90 -2.07
CA ILE A 77 -12.22 -27.24 -0.97
C ILE A 77 -13.06 -26.14 -0.30
N VAL A 78 -12.85 -25.95 1.01
CA VAL A 78 -13.53 -24.92 1.82
C VAL A 78 -12.74 -23.61 1.82
N TYR A 79 -11.41 -23.69 1.88
CA TYR A 79 -10.54 -22.54 1.91
C TYR A 79 -9.49 -22.63 0.81
N SER A 80 -9.39 -21.60 -0.02
CA SER A 80 -8.37 -21.47 -1.05
C SER A 80 -7.74 -20.08 -1.02
N PRO A 81 -6.41 -19.95 -1.08
CA PRO A 81 -5.76 -18.66 -1.22
C PRO A 81 -6.21 -17.98 -2.51
N VAL A 82 -6.19 -16.65 -2.52
CA VAL A 82 -6.32 -15.90 -3.77
C VAL A 82 -5.17 -16.32 -4.71
N PRO A 83 -5.43 -16.66 -5.99
CA PRO A 83 -4.40 -17.05 -6.95
C PRO A 83 -3.23 -16.07 -7.01
N ALA A 84 -2.01 -16.58 -7.17
CA ALA A 84 -0.80 -15.77 -7.14
C ALA A 84 -0.82 -14.64 -8.18
N GLU A 85 -1.34 -14.89 -9.39
CA GLU A 85 -1.49 -13.87 -10.43
C GLU A 85 -2.43 -12.74 -10.00
N ARG A 86 -3.54 -13.05 -9.31
CA ARG A 86 -4.47 -12.04 -8.80
C ARG A 86 -3.81 -11.19 -7.70
N GLN A 87 -2.98 -11.79 -6.85
CA GLN A 87 -2.23 -11.05 -5.83
C GLN A 87 -1.18 -10.12 -6.45
N ARG A 88 -0.41 -10.59 -7.44
CA ARG A 88 0.55 -9.77 -8.21
C ARG A 88 -0.15 -8.61 -8.92
N ALA A 89 -1.27 -8.88 -9.59
CA ALA A 89 -2.08 -7.85 -10.25
C ALA A 89 -2.60 -6.81 -9.25
N ALA A 90 -3.02 -7.23 -8.06
CA ALA A 90 -3.47 -6.33 -7.00
C ALA A 90 -2.34 -5.41 -6.51
N VAL A 91 -1.13 -5.93 -6.29
CA VAL A 91 0.02 -5.11 -5.86
C VAL A 91 0.44 -4.15 -6.96
N ALA A 92 0.53 -4.61 -8.21
CA ALA A 92 0.82 -3.75 -9.35
C ALA A 92 -0.19 -2.60 -9.48
N TRP A 93 -1.49 -2.90 -9.35
CA TRP A 93 -2.53 -1.89 -9.38
C TRP A 93 -2.42 -0.88 -8.23
N LEU A 94 -2.11 -1.35 -7.00
CA LEU A 94 -1.91 -0.46 -5.85
C LEU A 94 -0.69 0.44 -6.02
N VAL A 95 0.41 -0.10 -6.55
CA VAL A 95 1.60 0.69 -6.88
C VAL A 95 1.25 1.80 -7.86
N GLU A 96 0.54 1.46 -8.93
CA GLU A 96 0.16 2.40 -9.99
C GLU A 96 -0.86 3.45 -9.53
N ASN A 97 -1.88 3.04 -8.76
CA ASN A 97 -3.07 3.87 -8.52
C ASN A 97 -3.21 4.37 -7.07
N GLY A 98 -2.44 3.81 -6.15
CA GLY A 98 -2.48 4.15 -4.72
C GLY A 98 -1.16 4.70 -4.20
N LEU A 99 -0.03 4.21 -4.70
CA LEU A 99 1.30 4.58 -4.22
C LEU A 99 2.01 5.54 -5.16
N SER A 100 1.38 6.01 -6.23
CA SER A 100 1.89 7.09 -7.09
C SER A 100 1.31 8.44 -6.68
N ARG A 101 1.87 9.55 -7.19
CA ARG A 101 1.30 10.88 -6.96
C ARG A 101 -0.08 10.98 -7.65
N PRO A 102 -1.19 11.26 -6.93
CA PRO A 102 -2.52 11.29 -7.53
C PRO A 102 -2.85 12.68 -8.09
N ASP A 103 -2.26 13.04 -9.24
CA ASP A 103 -2.41 14.40 -9.80
C ASP A 103 -3.86 14.83 -10.03
N TRP A 104 -4.75 13.90 -10.38
CA TRP A 104 -6.19 14.13 -10.55
C TRP A 104 -6.93 14.54 -9.25
N LEU A 105 -6.31 14.38 -8.08
CA LEU A 105 -6.80 14.91 -6.80
C LEU A 105 -6.13 16.23 -6.42
N LEU A 106 -5.04 16.61 -7.09
CA LEU A 106 -4.24 17.77 -6.76
C LEU A 106 -4.61 18.99 -7.62
N GLU A 107 -5.91 19.18 -7.87
CA GLU A 107 -6.45 20.24 -8.72
C GLU A 107 -6.50 21.59 -8.00
N PRO A 108 -5.65 22.58 -8.36
CA PRO A 108 -5.58 23.85 -7.63
C PRO A 108 -6.92 24.59 -7.61
N GLU A 109 -7.70 24.48 -8.69
CA GLU A 109 -9.02 25.13 -8.78
C GLU A 109 -9.98 24.65 -7.69
N ILE A 110 -9.87 23.40 -7.26
CA ILE A 110 -10.68 22.87 -6.15
C ILE A 110 -10.00 23.19 -4.83
N LEU A 111 -8.72 22.83 -4.70
CA LEU A 111 -7.99 22.91 -3.43
C LEU A 111 -7.92 24.33 -2.87
N ASP A 112 -7.63 25.32 -3.71
CA ASP A 112 -7.49 26.72 -3.31
C ASP A 112 -8.81 27.32 -2.77
N ARG A 113 -9.94 26.66 -3.01
CA ARG A 113 -11.28 27.06 -2.54
C ARG A 113 -11.72 26.37 -1.26
N ILE A 114 -11.22 25.16 -0.99
CA ILE A 114 -11.71 24.32 0.11
C ILE A 114 -10.74 24.21 1.29
N GLU A 115 -9.43 24.35 1.07
CA GLU A 115 -8.45 24.26 2.16
C GLU A 115 -7.15 25.03 1.88
N PRO A 116 -6.58 25.75 2.87
CA PRO A 116 -5.31 26.46 2.70
C PRO A 116 -4.08 25.53 2.78
N ALA A 117 -4.25 24.34 3.37
CA ALA A 117 -3.25 23.29 3.52
C ALA A 117 -3.94 21.99 3.99
N GLY A 118 -3.25 20.85 3.87
CA GLY A 118 -3.69 19.56 4.41
C GLY A 118 -3.91 18.45 3.39
N THR A 119 -4.03 18.78 2.10
CA THR A 119 -4.23 17.80 1.02
C THR A 119 -3.10 16.78 0.96
N ALA A 120 -1.86 17.26 0.98
CA ALA A 120 -0.68 16.41 0.92
C ALA A 120 -0.64 15.43 2.10
N ASP A 121 -0.86 15.92 3.32
CA ASP A 121 -0.89 15.11 4.54
C ASP A 121 -2.04 14.08 4.53
N ARG A 122 -3.23 14.46 4.01
CA ARG A 122 -4.36 13.54 3.80
C ARG A 122 -4.01 12.41 2.83
N ILE A 123 -3.47 12.74 1.66
CA ILE A 123 -3.04 11.75 0.66
C ILE A 123 -1.97 10.84 1.26
N LEU A 124 -0.94 11.41 1.88
CA LEU A 124 0.16 10.66 2.48
C LEU A 124 -0.31 9.66 3.53
N ARG A 125 -1.26 10.03 4.40
CA ARG A 125 -1.86 9.09 5.35
C ARG A 125 -2.56 7.91 4.67
N LEU A 126 -3.21 8.14 3.54
CA LEU A 126 -3.85 7.06 2.79
C LEU A 126 -2.79 6.13 2.18
N GLN A 127 -1.75 6.69 1.55
CA GLN A 127 -0.68 5.92 0.92
C GLN A 127 0.12 5.12 1.95
N SER A 128 0.56 5.76 3.04
CA SER A 128 1.28 5.08 4.12
C SER A 128 0.42 4.00 4.77
N GLY A 129 -0.87 4.27 4.98
CA GLY A 129 -1.81 3.27 5.49
C GLY A 129 -1.98 2.06 4.57
N ILE A 130 -1.81 2.20 3.25
CA ILE A 130 -1.80 1.04 2.34
C ILE A 130 -0.50 0.26 2.46
N VAL A 131 0.65 0.95 2.53
CA VAL A 131 1.96 0.30 2.75
C VAL A 131 1.98 -0.48 4.06
N SER A 132 1.59 0.12 5.18
CA SER A 132 1.53 -0.56 6.48
C SER A 132 0.58 -1.76 6.47
N ARG A 133 -0.55 -1.69 5.74
CA ARG A 133 -1.46 -2.83 5.60
C ARG A 133 -0.84 -3.97 4.81
N LEU A 134 -0.09 -3.67 3.75
CA LEU A 134 0.59 -4.68 2.94
C LEU A 134 1.76 -5.32 3.70
N LEU A 135 2.51 -4.52 4.46
CA LEU A 135 3.62 -4.93 5.30
C LEU A 135 3.20 -5.26 6.74
N ASP A 136 1.95 -5.71 6.93
CA ASP A 136 1.46 -6.12 8.25
C ASP A 136 1.96 -7.53 8.61
N MET A 137 2.49 -7.71 9.82
CA MET A 137 3.04 -8.99 10.29
C MET A 137 2.06 -10.16 10.14
N GLN A 138 0.76 -9.96 10.44
CA GLN A 138 -0.24 -11.03 10.32
C GLN A 138 -0.52 -11.38 8.86
N ARG A 139 -0.51 -10.40 7.95
CA ARG A 139 -0.63 -10.66 6.50
C ARG A 139 0.58 -11.43 5.98
N LEU A 140 1.78 -11.03 6.36
CA LEU A 140 3.01 -11.67 5.89
C LEU A 140 3.11 -13.11 6.40
N ALA A 141 2.84 -13.35 7.68
CA ALA A 141 2.80 -14.70 8.24
C ALA A 141 1.71 -15.59 7.58
N ARG A 142 0.62 -14.98 7.08
CA ARG A 142 -0.40 -15.70 6.30
C ARG A 142 0.09 -16.04 4.89
N LEU A 143 0.82 -15.15 4.22
CA LEU A 143 1.45 -15.44 2.93
C LEU A 143 2.49 -16.56 3.07
N GLU A 144 3.27 -16.57 4.15
CA GLU A 144 4.15 -17.71 4.47
C GLU A 144 3.36 -19.00 4.60
N GLU A 145 2.35 -19.04 5.47
CA GLU A 145 1.52 -20.23 5.67
C GLU A 145 0.90 -20.75 4.36
N GLN A 146 0.49 -19.86 3.45
CA GLN A 146 -0.02 -20.23 2.12
C GLN A 146 1.06 -20.93 1.28
N ALA A 147 2.28 -20.40 1.26
CA ALA A 147 3.42 -20.98 0.55
C ALA A 147 3.81 -22.36 1.12
N TRP A 148 3.78 -22.51 2.45
CA TRP A 148 4.01 -23.80 3.12
C TRP A 148 2.99 -24.87 2.73
N ARG A 149 1.73 -24.48 2.52
CA ARG A 149 0.62 -25.43 2.26
C ARG A 149 0.41 -25.78 0.80
N GLN A 150 0.62 -24.85 -0.13
CA GLN A 150 0.12 -24.99 -1.51
C GLN A 150 1.18 -24.82 -2.60
N GLY A 151 2.46 -24.64 -2.25
CA GLY A 151 3.53 -24.51 -3.23
C GLY A 151 3.52 -23.14 -3.91
N ASP A 152 3.43 -23.10 -5.25
CA ASP A 152 3.49 -21.88 -6.09
C ASP A 152 2.38 -20.87 -5.75
N THR A 153 2.65 -20.05 -4.72
CA THR A 153 1.78 -18.99 -4.22
C THR A 153 2.55 -17.69 -4.15
N TYR A 154 1.84 -16.56 -4.20
CA TYR A 154 2.47 -15.26 -3.96
C TYR A 154 3.08 -15.20 -2.56
N SER A 155 4.39 -14.96 -2.51
CA SER A 155 5.18 -15.05 -1.28
C SER A 155 5.43 -13.66 -0.64
N PRO A 156 5.81 -13.60 0.66
CA PRO A 156 6.26 -12.34 1.26
C PRO A 156 7.46 -11.72 0.53
N MET A 157 8.37 -12.54 0.01
CA MET A 157 9.55 -12.09 -0.75
C MET A 157 9.15 -11.39 -2.06
N GLU A 158 8.16 -11.93 -2.78
CA GLU A 158 7.61 -11.27 -3.97
C GLU A 158 6.93 -9.95 -3.61
N LEU A 159 6.14 -9.91 -2.52
CA LEU A 159 5.52 -8.68 -2.05
C LEU A 159 6.53 -7.59 -1.74
N PHE A 160 7.62 -7.93 -1.05
CA PHE A 160 8.68 -6.98 -0.72
C PHE A 160 9.36 -6.46 -1.99
N THR A 161 9.63 -7.37 -2.93
CA THR A 161 10.24 -7.01 -4.22
C THR A 161 9.35 -6.09 -5.05
N ASP A 162 8.07 -6.42 -5.21
CA ASP A 162 7.10 -5.63 -5.98
C ASP A 162 6.89 -4.24 -5.36
N LEU A 163 6.75 -4.17 -4.03
CA LEU A 163 6.66 -2.91 -3.31
C LEU A 163 7.91 -2.07 -3.45
N ARG A 164 9.11 -2.65 -3.31
CA ARG A 164 10.36 -1.90 -3.49
C ARG A 164 10.48 -1.35 -4.90
N GLN A 165 10.21 -2.16 -5.92
CA GLN A 165 10.28 -1.69 -7.31
C GLN A 165 9.31 -0.55 -7.57
N GLY A 166 8.11 -0.59 -6.99
CA GLY A 166 7.11 0.46 -7.11
C GLY A 166 7.42 1.75 -6.31
N VAL A 167 7.83 1.62 -5.05
CA VAL A 167 8.09 2.75 -4.14
C VAL A 167 9.43 3.45 -4.45
N TRP A 168 10.39 2.74 -5.03
CA TRP A 168 11.74 3.24 -5.33
C TRP A 168 12.03 3.37 -6.82
N SER A 169 10.99 3.40 -7.67
CA SER A 169 11.10 3.45 -9.14
C SER A 169 12.00 4.58 -9.67
N GLU A 170 12.07 5.70 -8.95
CA GLU A 170 12.85 6.88 -9.27
C GLU A 170 14.35 6.61 -9.20
N LEU A 171 14.80 5.71 -8.30
CA LEU A 171 16.21 5.34 -8.19
C LEU A 171 16.73 4.63 -9.45
N GLY A 172 15.85 3.87 -10.12
CA GLY A 172 16.15 3.20 -11.38
C GLY A 172 16.27 4.17 -12.56
N SER A 173 15.38 5.15 -12.63
CA SER A 173 15.32 6.13 -13.74
C SER A 173 16.19 7.37 -13.54
N GLY A 174 16.58 7.68 -12.30
CA GLY A 174 17.22 8.95 -11.94
C GLY A 174 16.25 10.15 -11.93
N ALA A 175 14.94 9.89 -11.95
CA ALA A 175 13.93 10.94 -11.85
C ALA A 175 13.99 11.66 -10.48
N SER A 176 13.66 12.95 -10.46
CA SER A 176 13.51 13.71 -9.22
C SER A 176 12.42 13.11 -8.34
N ILE A 177 12.65 13.01 -7.03
CA ILE A 177 11.67 12.45 -6.11
C ILE A 177 10.86 13.57 -5.49
N ASP A 178 9.57 13.70 -5.85
CA ASP A 178 8.70 14.76 -5.33
C ASP A 178 8.34 14.56 -3.84
N PRO A 179 7.84 15.59 -3.14
CA PRO A 179 7.54 15.50 -1.71
C PRO A 179 6.62 14.35 -1.31
N SER A 180 5.61 14.01 -2.13
CA SER A 180 4.69 12.91 -1.85
C SER A 180 5.43 11.58 -1.88
N ARG A 181 6.25 11.38 -2.91
CA ARG A 181 7.06 10.17 -3.09
C ARG A 181 8.12 9.99 -2.01
N ARG A 182 8.79 11.06 -1.59
CA ARG A 182 9.74 11.02 -0.46
C ARG A 182 9.08 10.63 0.86
N ALA A 183 7.86 11.07 1.10
CA ALA A 183 7.14 10.69 2.31
C ALA A 183 6.65 9.23 2.27
N LEU A 184 6.21 8.76 1.10
CA LEU A 184 5.90 7.34 0.89
C LEU A 184 7.13 6.44 1.09
N GLN A 185 8.29 6.85 0.57
CA GLN A 185 9.55 6.13 0.75
C GLN A 185 9.95 6.01 2.23
N ARG A 186 9.75 7.08 3.02
CA ARG A 186 9.92 7.01 4.49
C ARG A 186 8.93 6.03 5.12
N ALA A 187 7.64 6.11 4.75
CA ALA A 187 6.62 5.21 5.28
C ALA A 187 6.92 3.73 4.98
N HIS A 188 7.53 3.43 3.83
CA HIS A 188 7.99 2.08 3.50
C HIS A 188 9.12 1.61 4.43
N ILE A 189 10.12 2.44 4.69
CA ILE A 189 11.20 2.11 5.63
C ILE A 189 10.68 1.98 7.05
N ASP A 190 9.83 2.90 7.49
CA ASP A 190 9.23 2.86 8.84
C ASP A 190 8.40 1.56 9.02
N ALA A 191 7.65 1.13 8.00
CA ALA A 191 6.90 -0.13 8.03
C ALA A 191 7.81 -1.38 8.06
N LEU A 192 8.92 -1.38 7.31
CA LEU A 192 9.91 -2.47 7.37
C LEU A 192 10.62 -2.51 8.72
N ALA A 193 10.95 -1.36 9.31
CA ALA A 193 11.55 -1.27 10.63
C ALA A 193 10.60 -1.79 11.72
N GLU A 194 9.31 -1.46 11.62
CA GLU A 194 8.29 -1.99 12.53
C GLU A 194 8.27 -3.53 12.55
N LEU A 195 8.44 -4.17 11.39
CA LEU A 195 8.47 -5.64 11.29
C LEU A 195 9.63 -6.29 12.07
N LEU A 196 10.74 -5.59 12.31
CA LEU A 196 11.87 -6.12 13.07
C LEU A 196 11.50 -6.41 14.53
N THR A 197 10.61 -5.59 15.10
CA THR A 197 10.19 -5.67 16.51
C THR A 197 8.74 -6.14 16.69
N ALA A 198 7.94 -6.15 15.61
CA ALA A 198 6.56 -6.56 15.66
C ALA A 198 6.41 -8.03 16.09
N GLU A 199 5.46 -8.27 16.98
CA GLU A 199 4.96 -9.60 17.31
C GLU A 199 3.63 -9.83 16.55
N PRO A 200 3.39 -11.01 15.97
CA PRO A 200 2.09 -11.36 15.43
C PRO A 200 1.06 -11.17 16.53
N SER A 201 0.04 -10.36 16.26
CA SER A 201 -1.03 -10.11 17.22
C SER A 201 -1.53 -11.44 17.78
N ASN A 202 -1.55 -11.59 19.11
CA ASN A 202 -2.07 -12.78 19.78
C ASN A 202 -3.56 -12.95 19.42
N VAL A 203 -3.84 -13.75 18.39
CA VAL A 203 -5.18 -14.00 17.81
C VAL A 203 -6.14 -14.61 18.84
N ALA A 204 -5.64 -15.06 19.99
CA ALA A 204 -6.39 -15.66 21.08
C ALA A 204 -7.50 -14.77 21.71
N ARG A 205 -7.63 -13.48 21.35
CA ARG A 205 -8.60 -12.56 21.97
C ARG A 205 -9.78 -12.14 21.06
N ASP A 206 -9.80 -12.51 19.77
CA ASP A 206 -10.88 -12.13 18.87
C ASP A 206 -11.41 -13.36 18.08
N PRO A 207 -12.59 -13.91 18.45
CA PRO A 207 -13.20 -15.06 17.79
C PRO A 207 -13.51 -14.85 16.29
N GLN A 208 -13.67 -13.62 15.82
CA GLN A 208 -13.88 -13.32 14.39
C GLN A 208 -12.56 -13.26 13.60
N ARG A 209 -11.43 -12.92 14.23
CA ARG A 209 -10.09 -13.01 13.61
C ARG A 209 -9.44 -14.39 13.74
N ASN A 210 -10.08 -15.31 14.47
CA ASN A 210 -9.60 -16.67 14.74
C ASN A 210 -9.52 -17.60 13.51
N MET A 211 -9.90 -17.12 12.32
CA MET A 211 -9.73 -17.85 11.06
C MET A 211 -8.26 -17.93 10.60
N TYR A 212 -7.38 -17.08 11.14
CA TYR A 212 -5.97 -16.99 10.75
C TYR A 212 -5.05 -17.15 11.95
N ARG A 213 -4.89 -18.39 12.42
CA ARG A 213 -3.79 -18.72 13.35
C ARG A 213 -2.50 -18.79 12.52
N THR A 214 -1.65 -17.77 12.65
CA THR A 214 -0.40 -17.68 11.89
C THR A 214 0.77 -18.28 12.68
N LEU A 215 1.88 -18.54 12.00
CA LEU A 215 3.14 -18.92 12.64
C LEU A 215 3.53 -17.88 13.71
N PRO A 216 4.09 -18.31 14.87
CA PRO A 216 4.71 -17.39 15.82
C PRO A 216 5.83 -16.57 15.16
N ALA A 217 6.08 -15.33 15.60
CA ALA A 217 7.11 -14.46 15.03
C ALA A 217 8.48 -15.13 14.97
N ALA A 218 8.83 -15.86 16.03
CA ALA A 218 10.10 -16.55 16.16
C ALA A 218 10.29 -17.72 15.18
N ALA A 219 9.21 -18.19 14.54
CA ALA A 219 9.24 -19.26 13.54
C ALA A 219 8.96 -18.74 12.11
N SER A 220 8.85 -17.43 11.94
CA SER A 220 8.53 -16.76 10.67
C SER A 220 9.79 -16.13 10.08
N ASP A 221 9.94 -16.19 8.75
CA ASP A 221 11.07 -15.56 8.04
C ASP A 221 10.86 -14.05 7.85
N VAL A 222 9.68 -13.51 8.21
CA VAL A 222 9.31 -12.10 8.03
C VAL A 222 10.37 -11.13 8.57
N ARG A 223 10.92 -11.37 9.76
CA ARG A 223 11.98 -10.50 10.32
C ARG A 223 13.26 -10.56 9.52
N ALA A 224 13.66 -11.76 9.08
CA ALA A 224 14.85 -11.94 8.25
C ALA A 224 14.67 -11.29 6.88
N LEU A 225 13.48 -11.44 6.27
CA LEU A 225 13.13 -10.77 5.02
C LEU A 225 13.11 -9.26 5.18
N ALA A 226 12.54 -8.73 6.26
CA ALA A 226 12.47 -7.28 6.50
C ALA A 226 13.87 -6.68 6.66
N ARG A 227 14.75 -7.36 7.41
CA ARG A 227 16.17 -6.99 7.53
C ARG A 227 16.87 -7.00 6.18
N GLY A 228 16.71 -8.06 5.40
CA GLY A 228 17.29 -8.17 4.06
C GLY A 228 16.79 -7.08 3.13
N GLU A 229 15.50 -6.75 3.18
CA GLU A 229 14.90 -5.70 2.36
C GLU A 229 15.43 -4.31 2.72
N LEU A 230 15.55 -4.00 4.02
CA LEU A 230 16.20 -2.77 4.50
C LEU A 230 17.65 -2.64 3.98
N GLN A 231 18.42 -3.74 4.02
CA GLN A 231 19.77 -3.78 3.48
C GLN A 231 19.80 -3.53 1.97
N VAL A 232 18.94 -4.20 1.20
CA VAL A 232 18.84 -4.02 -0.26
C VAL A 232 18.49 -2.59 -0.63
N VAL A 233 17.51 -1.98 0.06
CA VAL A 233 17.16 -0.57 -0.17
C VAL A 233 18.32 0.35 0.21
N GLY A 234 18.97 0.12 1.35
CA GLY A 234 20.12 0.91 1.81
C GLY A 234 21.27 0.89 0.80
N GLU A 235 21.66 -0.29 0.30
CA GLU A 235 22.68 -0.43 -0.73
C GLU A 235 22.28 0.27 -2.03
N THR A 236 21.03 0.11 -2.46
CA THR A 236 20.50 0.78 -3.66
C THR A 236 20.59 2.30 -3.52
N ILE A 237 20.21 2.84 -2.36
CA ILE A 237 20.31 4.28 -2.05
C ILE A 237 21.75 4.76 -2.11
N GLN A 238 22.67 4.07 -1.42
CA GLN A 238 24.10 4.43 -1.39
C GLN A 238 24.70 4.52 -2.80
N GLN A 239 24.36 3.56 -3.66
CA GLN A 239 24.84 3.53 -5.05
C GLN A 239 24.22 4.61 -5.94
N THR A 240 23.02 5.10 -5.60
CA THR A 240 22.26 6.02 -6.46
C THR A 240 22.36 7.49 -6.06
N ILE A 241 22.68 7.81 -4.80
CA ILE A 241 22.90 9.19 -4.31
C ILE A 241 23.78 10.03 -5.27
N PRO A 242 24.91 9.54 -5.81
CA PRO A 242 25.75 10.33 -6.72
C PRO A 242 25.03 10.81 -7.99
N ARG A 243 23.98 10.12 -8.44
CA ARG A 243 23.17 10.52 -9.61
C ARG A 243 22.37 11.80 -9.34
N TYR A 244 22.10 12.11 -8.07
CA TYR A 244 21.33 13.27 -7.64
C TYR A 244 22.20 14.48 -7.28
N ALA A 245 23.44 14.56 -7.77
CA ALA A 245 24.37 15.66 -7.45
C ALA A 245 23.79 17.06 -7.76
N ASN A 246 22.91 17.17 -8.76
CA ASN A 246 22.24 18.41 -9.15
C ASN A 246 20.87 18.62 -8.49
N ASP A 247 20.36 17.64 -7.73
CA ASP A 247 19.13 17.72 -6.94
C ASP A 247 19.47 17.51 -5.46
N ARG A 248 19.91 18.59 -4.83
CA ARG A 248 20.35 18.58 -3.43
C ARG A 248 19.25 18.11 -2.48
N LEU A 249 17.98 18.39 -2.77
CA LEU A 249 16.87 18.02 -1.90
C LEU A 249 16.63 16.51 -1.94
N THR A 250 16.64 15.91 -3.13
CA THR A 250 16.58 14.46 -3.28
C THR A 250 17.79 13.78 -2.64
N ALA A 251 19.01 14.29 -2.84
CA ALA A 251 20.21 13.74 -2.23
C ALA A 251 20.13 13.75 -0.69
N LEU A 252 19.70 14.87 -0.08
CA LEU A 252 19.52 14.96 1.38
C LEU A 252 18.45 14.02 1.91
N HIS A 253 17.35 13.85 1.17
CA HIS A 253 16.32 12.88 1.53
C HIS A 253 16.85 11.45 1.56
N LEU A 254 17.61 11.06 0.54
CA LEU A 254 18.19 9.72 0.46
C LEU A 254 19.20 9.46 1.59
N VAL A 255 19.99 10.48 1.97
CA VAL A 255 20.88 10.40 3.14
C VAL A 255 20.08 10.26 4.45
N ASP A 256 18.99 11.02 4.64
CA ASP A 256 18.07 10.89 5.78
C ASP A 256 17.47 9.49 5.86
N VAL A 257 17.00 8.94 4.74
CA VAL A 257 16.51 7.56 4.68
C VAL A 257 17.60 6.56 5.05
N LEU A 258 18.80 6.71 4.52
CA LEU A 258 19.90 5.79 4.83
C LEU A 258 20.21 5.77 6.32
N SER A 259 20.20 6.94 6.98
CA SER A 259 20.34 7.02 8.45
C SER A 259 19.25 6.24 9.17
N ARG A 260 17.98 6.40 8.75
CA ARG A 260 16.85 5.65 9.34
C ARG A 260 17.00 4.15 9.18
N ILE A 261 17.52 3.69 8.04
CA ILE A 261 17.79 2.27 7.80
C ILE A 261 18.86 1.77 8.75
N VAL A 262 19.96 2.51 8.92
CA VAL A 262 21.04 2.17 9.86
C VAL A 262 20.49 2.10 11.29
N ASP A 263 19.78 3.14 11.73
CA ASP A 263 19.20 3.19 13.08
C ASP A 263 18.24 2.00 13.33
N ALA A 264 17.42 1.63 12.34
CA ALA A 264 16.52 0.48 12.44
C ALA A 264 17.24 -0.87 12.51
N LEU A 265 18.41 -0.99 11.87
CA LEU A 265 19.20 -2.21 11.86
C LEU A 265 20.08 -2.37 13.11
N ASP A 266 20.41 -1.27 13.78
CA ASP A 266 21.26 -1.21 14.97
C ASP A 266 20.49 -1.50 16.28
N THR A 267 19.16 -1.43 16.29
CA THR A 267 18.33 -1.62 17.51
C THR A 267 18.27 -3.06 18.07
N ASP A 268 19.10 -3.98 17.56
CA ASP A 268 19.10 -5.41 17.93
C ASP A 268 20.29 -5.87 18.83
N ASP A 269 21.08 -4.93 19.39
CA ASP A 269 22.14 -5.21 20.38
C ASP A 269 21.72 -4.94 21.85
#